data_AF-A0A7G9BEZ9-F1
#
_entry.id   AF-A0A7G9BEZ9-F1
#
_cell.length_a   1.000
_cell.length_b   1.000
_cell.length_c   1.000
_cell.angle_alpha   90.00
_cell.angle_beta   90.00
_cell.angle_gamma   90.00
#
_symmetry.space_group_name_H-M   'P 1'
#
loop_
_entity.id
_entity.type
_entity.pdbx_description
1 polymer ?
#
loop_
_entity_poly.entity_id
_entity_poly.type
_entity_poly.pdbx_seq_one_letter_code
_entity_poly.pdbx_strand_id
1 'polypeptide(L)'
;MDKIPKFLDKLNRMERMSYEASLKTKWDTQNAFDYAIKEAAKRAAKEATKKTQEEERTKAEQERLESAKSLKQSGVAIHLIAESFKLPLEVVEKL
;
A
#
# COMPACT_ATOMS: atom_id res chain seq x y z
N MET A 1 18.83 23.75 21.23
CA MET A 1 18.05 24.97 21.51
C MET A 1 18.29 25.91 20.35
N ASP A 2 17.27 26.11 19.50
CA ASP A 2 17.38 27.06 18.40
C ASP A 2 17.65 28.45 18.96
N LYS A 3 18.67 29.12 18.43
CA LYS A 3 19.08 30.45 18.87
C LYS A 3 17.93 31.41 18.60
N ILE A 4 17.42 32.04 19.65
CA ILE A 4 16.39 33.09 19.53
C ILE A 4 16.96 34.18 18.59
N PRO A 5 16.25 34.51 17.50
CA PRO A 5 16.68 35.55 16.59
C PRO A 5 16.90 36.89 17.32
N LYS A 6 18.11 37.45 17.23
CA LYS A 6 18.49 38.73 17.90
C LYS A 6 17.57 39.92 17.59
N PHE A 7 16.74 39.85 16.55
CA PHE A 7 15.79 40.92 16.23
C PHE A 7 14.56 40.92 17.14
N LEU A 8 14.22 39.78 17.77
CA LEU A 8 13.07 39.66 18.67
C LEU A 8 13.23 40.51 19.94
N ASP A 9 14.47 40.74 20.36
CA ASP A 9 14.79 41.60 21.51
C ASP A 9 14.41 43.07 21.27
N LYS A 10 14.31 43.48 19.99
CA LYS A 10 13.94 44.83 19.57
C LYS A 10 12.42 45.02 19.41
N LEU A 11 11.63 43.94 19.45
CA LEU A 11 10.19 44.00 19.29
C LEU A 11 9.49 44.36 20.60
N ASN A 12 8.43 45.14 20.50
CA ASN A 12 7.52 45.37 21.63
C ASN A 12 6.67 44.12 21.90
N ARG A 13 5.93 44.11 23.03
CA ARG A 13 5.14 42.95 23.46
C ARG A 13 4.11 42.49 22.42
N MET A 14 3.41 43.41 21.77
CA MET A 14 2.39 43.07 20.77
C MET A 14 3.02 42.48 19.50
N GLU A 15 4.14 43.03 19.07
CA GLU A 15 4.89 42.54 17.91
C GLU A 15 5.43 41.12 18.15
N ARG A 16 5.94 40.83 19.35
CA ARG A 16 6.37 39.47 19.72
C ARG A 16 5.19 38.49 19.71
N MET A 17 4.07 38.84 20.32
CA MET A 17 2.88 37.99 20.34
C MET A 17 2.35 37.72 18.91
N SER A 18 2.33 38.73 18.05
CA SER A 18 1.93 38.58 16.65
C SER A 18 2.90 37.67 15.86
N TYR A 19 4.20 37.82 16.10
CA TYR A 19 5.22 36.98 15.48
C TYR A 19 5.11 35.52 15.94
N GLU A 20 4.98 35.27 17.24
CA GLU A 20 4.79 33.92 17.81
C GLU A 20 3.49 33.27 17.30
N ALA A 21 2.39 34.02 17.25
CA ALA A 21 1.13 33.53 16.68
C ALA A 21 1.30 33.16 15.20
N SER A 22 2.00 33.98 14.43
CA SER A 22 2.30 33.70 13.02
C SER A 22 3.16 32.45 12.84
N LEU A 23 4.17 32.26 13.70
CA LEU A 23 4.98 31.05 13.72
C LEU A 23 4.14 29.82 14.05
N LYS A 24 3.30 29.91 15.09
CA LYS A 24 2.40 28.83 15.48
C LYS A 24 1.49 28.43 14.31
N THR A 25 0.86 29.39 13.65
CA THR A 25 0.01 29.12 12.49
C THR A 25 0.78 28.44 11.36
N LYS A 26 2.00 28.88 11.06
CA LYS A 26 2.86 28.24 10.06
C LYS A 26 3.15 26.78 10.43
N TRP A 27 3.49 26.52 11.69
CA TRP A 27 3.84 25.19 12.17
C TRP A 27 2.61 24.27 12.19
N ASP A 28 1.46 24.77 12.65
CA ASP A 28 0.19 24.02 12.61
C ASP A 28 -0.18 23.64 11.17
N THR A 29 -0.01 24.59 10.24
CA THR A 29 -0.25 24.36 8.81
C THR A 29 0.72 23.33 8.23
N GLN A 30 2.02 23.47 8.51
CA GLN A 30 3.04 22.51 8.07
C GLN A 30 2.75 21.11 8.61
N ASN A 31 2.43 20.99 9.89
CA ASN A 31 2.10 19.72 10.53
C ASN A 31 0.87 19.06 9.91
N ALA A 32 -0.16 19.83 9.56
CA ALA A 32 -1.35 19.31 8.88
C ALA A 32 -1.01 18.74 7.50
N PHE A 33 -0.18 19.45 6.72
CA PHE A 33 0.28 18.96 5.41
C PHE A 33 1.17 17.72 5.55
N ASP A 34 2.15 17.74 6.46
CA ASP A 34 3.05 16.60 6.69
C ASP A 34 2.26 15.35 7.11
N TYR A 35 1.24 15.52 7.96
CA TYR A 35 0.34 14.44 8.32
C TYR A 35 -0.43 13.89 7.11
N ALA A 36 -1.01 14.77 6.29
CA ALA A 36 -1.74 14.37 5.08
C ALA A 36 -0.85 13.62 4.08
N ILE A 37 0.37 14.12 3.84
CA ILE A 37 1.37 13.49 2.97
C ILE A 37 1.74 12.10 3.51
N LYS A 38 2.01 12.01 4.82
CA LYS A 38 2.37 10.74 5.47
C LYS A 38 1.25 9.71 5.38
N GLU A 39 0.00 10.11 5.59
CA GLU A 39 -1.15 9.22 5.45
C GLU A 39 -1.37 8.77 4.00
N ALA A 40 -1.23 9.69 3.03
CA ALA A 40 -1.31 9.34 1.61
C ALA A 40 -0.23 8.30 1.22
N ALA A 41 1.02 8.51 1.64
CA ALA A 41 2.11 7.57 1.39
C ALA A 41 1.86 6.19 2.00
N LYS A 42 1.33 6.14 3.25
CA LYS A 42 0.94 4.87 3.88
C LYS A 42 -0.16 4.14 3.12
N ARG A 43 -1.18 4.87 2.63
CA ARG A 43 -2.28 4.28 1.85
C ARG A 43 -1.77 3.71 0.53
N ALA A 44 -0.97 4.49 -0.20
CA ALA A 44 -0.36 4.04 -1.45
C ALA A 44 0.50 2.77 -1.26
N ALA A 45 1.31 2.70 -0.19
CA ALA A 45 2.09 1.51 0.12
C ALA A 45 1.22 0.28 0.43
N LYS A 46 0.10 0.47 1.16
CA LYS A 46 -0.86 -0.61 1.45
C LYS A 46 -1.59 -1.09 0.19
N GLU A 47 -1.96 -0.19 -0.70
CA GLU A 47 -2.61 -0.53 -1.96
C GLU A 47 -1.65 -1.26 -2.90
N ALA A 48 -0.41 -0.78 -3.02
CA ALA A 48 0.63 -1.44 -3.81
C ALA A 48 0.88 -2.87 -3.34
N THR A 49 1.03 -3.08 -2.02
CA THR A 49 1.24 -4.43 -1.46
C THR A 49 0.05 -5.36 -1.63
N LYS A 50 -1.19 -4.85 -1.51
CA LYS A 50 -2.39 -5.63 -1.82
C LYS A 50 -2.44 -6.04 -3.28
N LYS A 51 -2.18 -5.10 -4.18
CA LYS A 51 -2.21 -5.35 -5.62
C LYS A 51 -1.17 -6.39 -6.03
N THR A 52 0.05 -6.32 -5.49
CA THR A 52 1.07 -7.35 -5.78
C THR A 52 0.66 -8.73 -5.27
N GLN A 53 0.05 -8.83 -4.09
CA GLN A 53 -0.43 -10.12 -3.57
C GLN A 53 -1.59 -10.68 -4.41
N GLU A 54 -2.52 -9.84 -4.85
CA GLU A 54 -3.62 -10.25 -5.72
C GLU A 54 -3.11 -10.69 -7.11
N GLU A 55 -2.15 -9.97 -7.69
CA GLU A 55 -1.51 -10.35 -8.95
C GLU A 55 -0.72 -11.66 -8.83
N GLU A 56 0.00 -11.88 -7.73
CA GLU A 56 0.70 -13.14 -7.48
C GLU A 56 -0.27 -14.31 -7.32
N ARG A 57 -1.37 -14.13 -6.59
CA ARG A 57 -2.39 -15.18 -6.41
C ARG A 57 -3.10 -15.51 -7.71
N THR A 58 -3.45 -14.51 -8.51
CA THR A 58 -4.10 -14.73 -9.81
C THR A 58 -3.16 -15.42 -10.80
N LYS A 59 -1.88 -15.06 -10.84
CA LYS A 59 -0.86 -15.79 -11.63
C LYS A 59 -0.69 -17.22 -11.17
N ALA A 60 -0.56 -17.46 -9.86
CA ALA A 60 -0.43 -18.81 -9.31
C ALA A 60 -1.66 -19.68 -9.60
N GLU A 61 -2.87 -19.12 -9.54
CA GLU A 61 -4.10 -19.84 -9.91
C GLU A 61 -4.16 -20.15 -11.42
N GLN A 62 -3.73 -19.21 -12.28
CA GLN A 62 -3.66 -19.42 -13.72
C GLN A 62 -2.65 -20.50 -14.08
N GLU A 63 -1.41 -20.42 -13.56
CA GLU A 63 -0.37 -21.43 -13.77
C GLU A 63 -0.81 -22.81 -13.29
N ARG A 64 -1.54 -22.87 -12.17
CA ARG A 64 -2.15 -24.10 -11.65
C ARG A 64 -3.14 -24.71 -12.64
N LEU A 65 -4.01 -23.90 -13.22
CA LEU A 65 -5.01 -24.35 -14.19
C LEU A 65 -4.38 -24.74 -15.53
N GLU A 66 -3.39 -24.00 -16.01
CA GLU A 66 -2.65 -24.34 -17.23
C GLU A 66 -1.88 -25.65 -17.07
N SER A 67 -1.26 -25.87 -15.91
CA SER A 67 -0.60 -27.14 -15.58
C SER A 67 -1.59 -28.31 -15.52
N ALA A 68 -2.75 -28.12 -14.90
CA ALA A 68 -3.80 -29.14 -14.90
C ALA A 68 -4.31 -29.45 -16.31
N LYS A 69 -4.44 -28.43 -17.16
CA LYS A 69 -4.85 -28.57 -18.56
C LYS A 69 -3.82 -29.32 -19.41
N SER A 70 -2.53 -29.01 -19.26
CA SER A 70 -1.45 -29.69 -20.00
C SER A 70 -1.34 -31.17 -19.61
N LEU A 71 -1.53 -31.50 -18.34
CA LEU A 71 -1.56 -32.90 -17.88
C LEU A 71 -2.77 -33.67 -18.42
N LYS A 72 -3.93 -33.02 -18.49
CA LYS A 72 -5.12 -33.60 -19.12
C LYS A 72 -4.88 -33.89 -20.61
N GLN A 73 -4.30 -32.93 -21.33
CA GLN A 73 -3.91 -33.11 -22.74
C GLN A 73 -2.87 -34.22 -22.94
N SER A 74 -1.99 -34.41 -21.95
CA SER A 74 -0.99 -35.48 -21.95
C SER A 74 -1.57 -36.86 -21.59
N GLY A 75 -2.88 -36.95 -21.33
CA GLY A 75 -3.58 -38.20 -21.04
C GLY A 75 -3.53 -38.66 -19.59
N VAL A 76 -3.12 -37.79 -18.64
CA VAL A 76 -3.15 -38.10 -17.21
C VAL A 76 -4.61 -38.21 -16.74
N ALA A 77 -4.88 -39.19 -15.88
CA ALA A 77 -6.24 -39.44 -15.41
C ALA A 77 -6.80 -38.25 -14.61
N ILE A 78 -8.06 -37.90 -14.89
CA ILE A 78 -8.76 -36.73 -14.34
C ILE A 78 -8.76 -36.73 -12.80
N HIS A 79 -8.95 -37.90 -12.16
CA HIS A 79 -8.95 -38.01 -10.71
C HIS A 79 -7.59 -37.65 -10.08
N LEU A 80 -6.48 -38.05 -10.71
CA LEU A 80 -5.12 -37.73 -10.26
C LEU A 80 -4.83 -36.24 -10.39
N ILE A 81 -5.31 -35.59 -11.47
CA ILE A 81 -5.16 -34.14 -11.65
C ILE A 81 -6.00 -33.38 -10.61
N ALA A 82 -7.24 -33.79 -10.39
CA ALA A 82 -8.12 -33.18 -9.40
C ALA A 82 -7.53 -33.27 -7.99
N GLU A 83 -6.97 -34.42 -7.61
CA GLU A 83 -6.31 -34.61 -6.32
C GLU A 83 -5.01 -33.79 -6.22
N SER A 84 -4.14 -33.86 -7.23
CA SER A 84 -2.82 -33.19 -7.24
C SER A 84 -2.93 -31.67 -7.13
N PHE A 85 -3.89 -31.09 -7.85
CA PHE A 85 -4.10 -29.64 -7.87
C PHE A 85 -5.20 -29.16 -6.92
N LYS A 86 -5.84 -30.07 -6.17
CA LYS A 86 -7.00 -29.79 -5.31
C LYS A 86 -8.09 -29.02 -6.07
N LEU A 87 -8.39 -29.50 -7.27
CA LEU A 87 -9.44 -28.98 -8.14
C LEU A 87 -10.68 -29.88 -8.05
N PRO A 88 -11.91 -29.34 -8.12
CA PRO A 88 -13.09 -30.18 -8.27
C PRO A 88 -13.03 -30.99 -9.55
N LEU A 89 -13.49 -32.24 -9.52
CA LEU A 89 -13.52 -33.12 -10.70
C LEU A 89 -14.22 -32.46 -11.90
N GLU A 90 -15.37 -31.81 -11.65
CA GLU A 90 -16.13 -31.08 -12.68
C GLU A 90 -15.33 -29.96 -13.35
N VAL A 91 -14.41 -29.31 -12.62
CA VAL A 91 -13.55 -28.26 -13.17
C VAL A 91 -12.52 -28.89 -14.10
N VAL A 92 -11.87 -29.97 -13.67
CA VAL A 92 -10.87 -30.67 -14.48
C VAL A 92 -11.49 -31.29 -15.73
N GLU A 93 -12.72 -31.80 -15.64
CA GLU A 93 -13.48 -32.30 -16.79
C GLU A 93 -13.75 -31.21 -17.85
N LYS A 94 -13.88 -29.94 -17.43
CA LYS A 94 -14.14 -28.80 -18.32
C LYS A 94 -12.88 -28.09 -18.84
N LEU A 95 -11.70 -28.34 -18.25
CA LEU A 95 -10.40 -27.78 -18.71
C LEU A 95 -9.98 -28.28 -20.10
#